data_AF-A0A2W4SJM6-F1
#
_entry.id   AF-A0A2W4SJM6-F1
#
_cell.length_a   1.000
_cell.length_b   1.000
_cell.length_c   1.000
_cell.angle_alpha   90.00
_cell.angle_beta   90.00
_cell.angle_gamma   90.00
#
_symmetry.space_group_name_H-M   'P 1'
#
loop_
_entity.id
_entity.type
_entity.pdbx_description
1 polymer ?
#
loop_
_entity_poly.entity_id
_entity_poly.type
_entity_poly.pdbx_seq_one_letter_code
_entity_poly.pdbx_strand_id
1 'polypeptide(L)' 'RRIANENGVVRIEEIELDDGKWEIEGRDAAGAEIEIDLRATDGMVIKMERDRPAAARAQP' A
#
# COMPACT_ATOMS: atom_id res chain seq x y z
N ARG A 1 10.58 2.32 2.73
CA ARG A 1 10.34 3.74 2.35
C ARG A 1 10.38 4.01 0.85
N ARG A 2 11.49 3.78 0.11
CA ARG A 2 11.56 4.14 -1.33
C ARG A 2 10.43 3.48 -2.15
N ILE A 3 10.26 2.17 -1.99
CA ILE A 3 9.24 1.38 -2.70
C ILE A 3 7.82 1.92 -2.43
N ALA A 4 7.50 2.24 -1.18
CA ALA A 4 6.20 2.83 -0.81
C ALA A 4 5.94 4.16 -1.57
N ASN A 5 6.92 5.08 -1.55
CA ASN A 5 6.80 6.36 -2.24
C ASN A 5 6.67 6.21 -3.76
N GLU A 6 7.46 5.30 -4.36
CA GLU A 6 7.40 4.99 -5.80
C GLU A 6 6.05 4.41 -6.22
N ASN A 7 5.37 3.75 -5.28
CA ASN A 7 4.03 3.19 -5.47
C ASN A 7 2.91 4.12 -4.98
N GLY A 8 3.20 5.42 -4.77
CA GLY A 8 2.19 6.45 -4.50
C GLY A 8 1.75 6.57 -3.04
N VAL A 9 2.38 5.82 -2.12
CA VAL A 9 2.16 5.99 -0.69
C VAL A 9 2.85 7.27 -0.23
N VAL A 10 2.07 8.25 0.21
CA VAL A 10 2.59 9.52 0.76
C VAL A 10 2.58 9.52 2.28
N ARG A 11 1.76 8.67 2.90
CA ARG A 11 1.71 8.42 4.33
C ARG A 11 1.73 6.93 4.57
N ILE A 12 2.77 6.44 5.25
CA ILE A 12 2.83 5.05 5.73
C ILE A 12 2.07 4.99 7.06
N GLU A 13 1.20 4.00 7.21
CA GLU A 13 0.45 3.74 8.43
C GLU A 13 1.06 2.54 9.17
N GLU A 14 1.39 1.47 8.44
CA GLU A 14 1.92 0.23 9.01
C GLU A 14 2.99 -0.39 8.10
N ILE A 15 3.96 -1.09 8.72
CA ILE A 15 4.92 -1.96 8.05
C ILE A 15 5.08 -3.21 8.89
N GLU A 16 4.74 -4.36 8.32
CA GLU A 16 4.88 -5.66 8.98
C GLU A 16 5.71 -6.63 8.15
N LEU A 17 6.37 -7.59 8.83
CA LEU A 17 7.10 -8.69 8.21
C LEU A 17 6.52 -9.99 8.73
N ASP A 18 5.85 -10.73 7.86
CA ASP A 18 5.32 -12.05 8.16
C ASP A 18 5.45 -12.99 6.96
N ASP A 19 5.62 -14.29 7.21
CA ASP A 19 5.70 -15.34 6.19
C ASP A 19 6.65 -15.04 5.00
N GLY A 20 7.76 -14.33 5.26
CA GLY A 20 8.74 -13.96 4.23
C GLY A 20 8.28 -12.85 3.29
N LYS A 21 7.31 -12.04 3.70
CA LYS A 21 6.80 -10.87 2.98
C LYS A 21 6.80 -9.63 3.86
N TRP A 22 7.14 -8.49 3.27
CA TRP A 22 6.81 -7.21 3.87
C TRP A 22 5.43 -6.78 3.40
N GLU A 23 4.59 -6.38 4.33
CA GLU A 23 3.33 -5.70 4.05
C GLU A 23 3.51 -4.21 4.39
N ILE A 24 3.09 -3.34 3.48
CA ILE A 24 3.11 -1.90 3.67
C ILE A 24 1.71 -1.37 3.45
N GLU A 25 1.10 -0.86 4.51
CA GLU A 25 -0.16 -0.14 4.44
C GLU A 25 0.07 1.37 4.52
N GLY A 26 -0.68 2.11 3.73
CA GLY A 26 -0.62 3.55 3.76
C GLY A 26 -1.68 4.23 2.92
N ARG A 27 -1.50 5.53 2.72
CA ARG A 27 -2.42 6.37 1.95
C ARG A 27 -1.73 7.12 0.84
N ASP A 28 -2.48 7.31 -0.24
CA ASP A 28 -2.14 8.23 -1.32
C ASP A 28 -2.45 9.70 -0.96
N ALA A 29 -2.12 10.62 -1.87
CA ALA A 29 -2.35 12.04 -1.67
C ALA A 29 -3.84 12.43 -1.60
N ALA A 30 -4.75 11.58 -2.09
CA ALA A 30 -6.20 11.75 -1.99
C ALA A 30 -6.79 11.09 -0.72
N GLY A 31 -5.95 10.44 0.09
CA GLY A 31 -6.37 9.71 1.29
C GLY A 31 -6.89 8.30 1.03
N ALA A 32 -6.83 7.81 -0.22
CA ALA A 32 -7.18 6.44 -0.56
C ALA A 32 -6.12 5.47 -0.04
N GLU A 33 -6.56 4.30 0.40
CA GLU A 33 -5.70 3.27 0.97
C GLU A 33 -4.91 2.54 -0.11
N ILE A 34 -3.66 2.25 0.21
CA ILE A 34 -2.74 1.46 -0.61
C ILE A 34 -2.10 0.41 0.30
N GLU A 35 -2.23 -0.85 -0.11
CA GLU A 35 -1.56 -2.02 0.49
C GLU A 35 -0.55 -2.55 -0.53
N ILE A 36 0.67 -2.85 -0.09
CA ILE A 36 1.74 -3.39 -0.94
C ILE A 36 2.41 -4.57 -0.24
N ASP A 37 2.33 -5.75 -0.87
CA ASP A 37 3.11 -6.92 -0.47
C ASP A 37 4.41 -6.99 -1.26
N LEU A 38 5.51 -7.17 -0.54
CA LEU A 38 6.84 -7.34 -1.12
C LEU A 38 7.43 -8.66 -0.66
N ARG A 39 8.16 -9.34 -1.53
CA ARG A 39 8.99 -10.46 -1.10
C ARG A 39 10.14 -9.95 -0.24
N ALA A 40 10.32 -10.52 0.95
CA ALA A 40 11.32 -10.04 1.89
C ALA A 40 12.77 -10.20 1.41
N THR A 41 13.03 -11.16 0.50
CA THR A 41 14.39 -11.48 0.03
C THR A 41 14.96 -10.47 -0.96
N ASP A 42 14.11 -9.86 -1.79
CA ASP A 42 14.55 -9.01 -2.93
C ASP A 42 13.72 -7.73 -3.11
N GLY A 43 12.64 -7.55 -2.33
CA GLY A 43 11.75 -6.40 -2.43
C GLY A 43 10.86 -6.42 -3.67
N MET A 44 10.75 -7.55 -4.38
CA MET A 44 9.84 -7.71 -5.51
C MET A 44 8.40 -7.51 -5.04
N VAL A 45 7.65 -6.64 -5.72
CA VAL A 45 6.21 -6.48 -5.48
C VAL A 45 5.50 -7.77 -5.86
N ILE A 46 4.83 -8.39 -4.89
CA ILE A 46 4.02 -9.60 -5.06
C ILE A 46 2.58 -9.20 -5.37
N LYS A 47 2.05 -8.22 -4.63
CA LYS A 47 0.66 -7.77 -4.70
C LYS A 47 0.62 -6.27 -4.41
N MET A 48 -0.34 -5.60 -5.04
CA MET A 48 -0.65 -4.20 -4.73
C MET A 48 -2.14 -3.99 -4.89
N GLU A 49 -2.76 -3.45 -3.85
CA GLU A 49 -4.17 -3.06 -3.86
C GLU A 49 -4.29 -1.55 -3.60
N ARG A 50 -5.29 -0.95 -4.24
CA ARG A 50 -5.67 0.44 -4.01
C ARG A 50 -7.17 0.48 -3.89
N ASP A 51 -7.66 0.92 -2.74
CA ASP A 51 -9.09 1.06 -2.58
C ASP A 51 -9.56 2.28 -3.37
N ARG A 52 -10.65 2.13 -4.13
CA ARG A 52 -11.24 3.27 -4.84
C ARG A 52 -11.79 4.21 -3.77
N PRO A 53 -11.47 5.52 -3.78
CA PRO A 53 -11.77 6.42 -2.67
C PRO A 53 -13.23 6.26 -2.24
N ALA A 54 -13.47 6.24 -0.93
CA ALA A 54 -14.81 6.10 -0.36
C ALA A 54 -15.85 7.08 -0.96
N ALA A 55 -15.40 8.22 -1.51
CA ALA A 55 -16.21 9.16 -2.28
C ALA A 55 -16.92 8.54 -3.52
N ALA A 56 -16.41 7.44 -4.06
CA ALA A 56 -17.04 6.70 -5.17
C ALA A 56 -18.09 5.68 -4.70
N ARG A 57 -18.11 5.31 -3.41
CA ARG A 57 -19.11 4.40 -2.80
C ARG A 57 -20.34 5.14 -2.25
N ALA A 58 -20.29 6.48 -2.20
CA ALA A 58 -21.40 7.34 -1.83
C ALA A 58 -21.94 8.10 -3.06
N GLN A 59 -22.64 7.41 -3.94
CA GLN A 59 -23.56 8.03 -4.90
C GLN A 59 -24.90 7.28 -4.84
N PRO A 60 -26.05 7.99 -4.89
CA PRO A 60 -27.37 7.56 -4.38
C PRO A 60 -28.00 6.38 -5.13
#